data_AF-A0A4Y2TB57-F1
#
_entry.id   AF-A0A4Y2TB57-F1
#
_cell.length_a   1.000
_cell.length_b   1.000
_cell.length_c   1.000
_cell.angle_alpha   90.00
_cell.angle_beta   90.00
_cell.angle_gamma   90.00
#
_symmetry.space_group_name_H-M   'P 1'
#
loop_
_entity.id
_entity.type
_entity.pdbx_description
1 polymer ?
#
loop_
_entity_poly.entity_id
_entity_poly.type
_entity_poly.pdbx_seq_one_letter_code
_entity_poly.pdbx_strand_id
1 'polypeptide(L)'
;MEYRNTPMDGLPSPAEILMGRRIRTLIPTLPSQFDPHYDCSAVQERLHFRQQRQHKYDLHSRPLKPLQENQEVVFHLNNQWCKGKVSRVGLQPRSYIIKAENVEGIVFT
;
A
#
# COMPACT_ATOMS: atom_id res chain seq x y z
N MET A 1 -15.65 10.80 5.69
CA MET A 1 -16.28 9.75 6.53
C MET A 1 -16.72 8.57 5.67
N GLU A 2 -17.25 8.82 4.47
CA GLU A 2 -17.72 7.81 3.51
C GLU A 2 -16.75 6.67 3.21
N TYR A 3 -15.45 6.95 2.97
CA TYR A 3 -14.47 5.89 2.66
C TYR A 3 -14.45 4.74 3.68
N ARG A 4 -14.66 5.03 4.97
CA ARG A 4 -14.66 4.01 6.03
C ARG A 4 -15.95 3.18 6.06
N ASN A 5 -17.04 3.68 5.49
CA ASN A 5 -18.34 3.01 5.42
C ASN A 5 -18.63 2.40 4.04
N THR A 6 -17.76 2.64 3.05
CA THR A 6 -17.86 2.03 1.74
C THR A 6 -17.28 0.62 1.80
N PRO A 7 -18.07 -0.43 1.50
CA PRO A 7 -17.55 -1.79 1.37
C PRO A 7 -16.50 -1.88 0.27
N MET A 8 -15.53 -2.77 0.44
CA MET A 8 -14.58 -3.12 -0.61
C MET A 8 -15.11 -4.32 -1.40
N ASP A 9 -14.58 -4.56 -2.59
CA ASP A 9 -15.07 -5.58 -3.52
C ASP A 9 -15.14 -7.00 -2.90
N GLY A 10 -16.23 -7.40 -2.26
CA GLY A 10 -16.38 -8.68 -1.56
C GLY A 10 -15.91 -8.71 -0.09
N LEU A 11 -15.52 -7.58 0.51
CA LEU A 11 -15.24 -7.44 1.95
C LEU A 11 -16.12 -6.34 2.58
N PRO A 12 -16.44 -6.46 3.88
CA PRO A 12 -17.08 -5.37 4.61
C PRO A 12 -16.25 -4.08 4.55
N SER A 13 -16.88 -2.96 4.86
CA SER A 13 -16.21 -1.67 4.92
C SER A 13 -15.13 -1.63 6.00
N PRO A 14 -14.13 -0.73 5.92
CA PRO A 14 -13.10 -0.61 6.94
C PRO A 14 -13.65 -0.43 8.37
N ALA A 15 -14.75 0.30 8.53
CA ALA A 15 -15.42 0.47 9.82
C ALA A 15 -16.04 -0.83 10.32
N GLU A 16 -16.68 -1.60 9.44
CA GLU A 16 -17.26 -2.90 9.81
C GLU A 16 -16.16 -3.90 10.19
N ILE A 17 -15.03 -3.94 9.48
CA ILE A 17 -13.90 -4.82 9.81
C ILE A 17 -13.28 -4.45 11.17
N LEU A 18 -13.13 -3.16 11.46
CA LEU A 18 -12.46 -2.69 12.68
C LEU A 18 -13.39 -2.69 13.90
N MET A 19 -14.64 -2.26 13.72
CA MET A 19 -15.58 -1.93 14.81
C MET A 19 -16.78 -2.89 14.87
N GLY A 20 -16.93 -3.79 13.91
CA GLY A 20 -18.09 -4.68 13.79
C GLY A 20 -19.37 -3.99 13.34
N ARG A 21 -19.32 -2.71 12.95
CA ARG A 21 -20.50 -1.89 12.64
C ARG A 21 -20.22 -0.80 11.63
N ARG A 22 -21.27 -0.25 11.05
CA ARG A 22 -21.21 0.99 10.26
C ARG A 22 -21.16 2.20 11.19
N ILE A 23 -20.59 3.28 10.69
CA ILE A 23 -20.60 4.60 11.35
C ILE A 23 -21.67 5.45 10.68
N ARG A 24 -22.32 6.32 11.44
CA ARG A 24 -23.35 7.24 10.93
C ARG A 24 -22.79 8.13 9.81
N THR A 25 -23.49 8.19 8.67
CA THR A 25 -23.19 9.09 7.56
C THR A 25 -24.40 9.95 7.22
N LEU A 26 -24.27 10.79 6.19
CA LEU A 26 -25.39 11.56 5.63
C LEU A 26 -26.43 10.66 4.95
N ILE A 27 -26.02 9.45 4.54
CA ILE A 27 -26.92 8.49 3.90
C ILE A 27 -27.73 7.78 5.00
N PRO A 28 -29.08 7.84 4.94
CA PRO A 28 -29.91 7.10 5.87
C PRO A 28 -29.61 5.61 5.80
N THR A 29 -29.38 5.00 6.97
CA THR A 29 -29.08 3.58 7.13
C THR A 29 -29.92 3.03 8.27
N LEU A 30 -30.16 1.71 8.26
CA LEU A 30 -30.98 1.09 9.30
C LEU A 30 -30.25 1.19 10.65
N PRO A 31 -30.95 1.52 11.75
CA PRO A 31 -30.34 1.64 13.07
C PRO A 31 -29.56 0.40 13.50
N SER A 32 -30.03 -0.80 13.13
CA SER A 32 -29.38 -2.08 13.42
C SER A 32 -27.97 -2.21 12.83
N GLN A 33 -27.64 -1.44 11.79
CA GLN A 33 -26.29 -1.44 11.20
C GLN A 33 -25.27 -0.67 12.05
N PHE A 34 -25.73 0.09 13.04
CA PHE A 34 -24.89 0.74 14.04
C PHE A 34 -24.61 -0.14 15.25
N ASP A 35 -25.22 -1.32 15.35
CA ASP A 35 -24.94 -2.27 16.40
C ASP A 35 -23.72 -3.12 16.01
N PRO A 36 -22.75 -3.31 16.92
CA PRO A 36 -21.55 -4.08 16.61
C PRO A 36 -21.85 -5.58 16.52
N HIS A 37 -21.32 -6.19 15.47
CA HIS A 37 -21.33 -7.62 15.23
C HIS A 37 -19.91 -8.09 14.87
N TYR A 38 -19.38 -9.07 15.61
CA TYR A 38 -17.97 -9.47 15.56
C TYR A 38 -17.72 -10.85 14.96
N ASP A 39 -18.68 -11.44 14.23
CA ASP A 39 -18.38 -12.68 13.49
C ASP A 39 -17.47 -12.38 12.29
N CYS A 40 -16.17 -12.54 12.52
CA CYS A 40 -15.13 -12.25 11.55
C CYS A 40 -14.69 -13.49 10.75
N SER A 41 -15.25 -14.67 11.00
CA SER A 41 -14.77 -15.94 10.43
C SER A 41 -14.75 -15.93 8.89
N ALA A 42 -15.88 -15.58 8.29
CA ALA A 42 -16.02 -15.45 6.83
C ALA A 42 -15.15 -14.33 6.25
N VAL A 43 -14.93 -13.24 7.01
CA VAL A 43 -14.08 -12.12 6.58
C VAL A 43 -12.61 -12.55 6.56
N GLN A 44 -12.16 -13.26 7.59
CA GLN A 44 -10.82 -13.81 7.70
C GLN A 44 -10.53 -14.80 6.56
N GLU A 45 -11.44 -15.72 6.28
CA GLU A 45 -11.29 -16.68 5.18
C GLU A 45 -11.12 -15.96 3.83
N ARG A 46 -11.95 -14.94 3.56
CA ARG A 46 -11.83 -14.12 2.34
C ARG A 46 -10.51 -13.35 2.27
N LEU A 47 -10.03 -12.82 3.40
CA LEU A 47 -8.74 -12.15 3.49
C LEU A 47 -7.59 -13.13 3.21
N HIS A 48 -7.64 -14.34 3.75
CA HIS A 48 -6.67 -15.39 3.46
C HIS A 48 -6.67 -15.77 1.98
N PHE A 49 -7.85 -15.94 1.37
CA PHE A 49 -7.96 -16.24 -0.06
C PHE A 49 -7.34 -15.13 -0.93
N ARG A 50 -7.55 -13.85 -0.58
CA ARG A 50 -6.91 -12.73 -1.27
C ARG A 50 -5.40 -12.74 -1.14
N GLN A 51 -4.87 -12.98 0.06
CA GLN A 51 -3.43 -13.09 0.29
C GLN A 51 -2.83 -14.23 -0.53
N GLN A 52 -3.48 -15.40 -0.59
CA GLN A 52 -3.03 -16.50 -1.43
C GLN A 52 -3.04 -16.15 -2.92
N ARG A 53 -4.08 -15.44 -3.39
CA ARG A 53 -4.14 -14.95 -4.78
C ARG A 53 -3.00 -13.98 -5.07
N GLN A 54 -2.76 -13.01 -4.19
CA GLN A 54 -1.65 -12.08 -4.31
C GLN A 54 -0.32 -12.84 -4.37
N HIS A 55 -0.09 -13.77 -3.45
CA HIS A 55 1.11 -14.61 -3.44
C HIS A 55 1.30 -15.35 -4.78
N LYS A 56 0.24 -15.88 -5.38
CA LYS A 56 0.31 -16.53 -6.71
C LYS A 56 0.75 -15.56 -7.81
N TYR A 57 0.32 -14.32 -7.79
CA TYR A 57 0.80 -13.29 -8.73
C TYR A 57 2.27 -12.94 -8.46
N ASP A 58 2.68 -12.92 -7.20
CA ASP A 58 4.05 -12.59 -6.79
C ASP A 58 5.05 -13.74 -7.01
N LEU A 59 4.61 -14.99 -7.25
CA LEU A 59 5.48 -16.16 -7.46
C LEU A 59 6.55 -15.97 -8.53
N HIS A 60 6.21 -15.25 -9.60
CA HIS A 60 7.12 -15.01 -10.73
C HIS A 60 7.80 -13.65 -10.64
N SER A 61 7.42 -12.82 -9.66
CA SER A 61 8.10 -11.57 -9.35
C SER A 61 9.48 -11.87 -8.79
N ARG A 62 10.50 -11.17 -9.27
CA ARG A 62 11.85 -11.26 -8.74
C ARG A 62 12.25 -9.89 -8.22
N PRO A 63 12.81 -9.81 -7.01
CA PRO A 63 13.33 -8.55 -6.51
C PRO A 63 14.41 -8.04 -7.47
N LEU A 64 14.40 -6.73 -7.73
CA LEU A 64 15.45 -6.08 -8.49
C LEU A 64 16.79 -6.31 -7.78
N LYS A 65 17.84 -6.62 -8.55
CA LYS A 65 19.20 -6.70 -8.00
C LYS A 65 19.55 -5.34 -7.38
N PRO A 66 20.13 -5.30 -6.16
CA PRO A 66 20.47 -4.04 -5.54
C PRO A 66 21.36 -3.18 -6.44
N LEU A 67 21.04 -1.90 -6.54
CA LEU A 67 21.87 -0.94 -7.25
C LEU A 67 23.19 -0.73 -6.51
N GLN A 68 24.27 -0.60 -7.27
CA GLN A 68 25.61 -0.40 -6.72
C GLN A 68 25.93 1.07 -6.49
N GLU A 69 26.83 1.36 -5.56
CA GLU A 69 27.37 2.71 -5.40
C GLU A 69 28.03 3.18 -6.70
N ASN A 70 27.85 4.46 -7.02
CA ASN A 70 28.26 5.13 -8.25
C ASN A 70 27.56 4.65 -9.54
N GLN A 71 26.57 3.76 -9.44
CA GLN A 71 25.77 3.37 -10.61
C GLN A 71 24.94 4.55 -11.10
N GLU A 72 24.97 4.77 -12.43
CA GLU A 72 24.15 5.78 -13.09
C GLU A 72 22.70 5.32 -13.17
N VAL A 73 21.81 6.21 -12.75
CA VAL A 73 20.37 5.96 -12.70
C VAL A 73 19.60 7.19 -13.14
N VAL A 74 18.39 6.97 -13.62
CA VAL A 74 17.42 8.02 -13.90
C VAL A 74 16.34 7.93 -12.84
N PHE A 75 15.99 9.04 -12.23
CA PHE A 75 14.98 9.12 -11.19
C PHE A 75 13.98 10.22 -11.46
N HIS A 76 12.79 10.10 -10.89
CA HIS A 76 11.72 11.05 -11.08
C HIS A 76 11.64 11.99 -9.88
N LEU A 77 11.87 13.29 -10.11
CA LEU A 77 11.80 14.34 -9.10
C LEU A 77 11.02 15.52 -9.66
N ASN A 78 10.07 16.07 -8.88
CA ASN A 78 9.29 17.26 -9.27
C ASN A 78 8.67 17.19 -10.68
N ASN A 79 8.10 16.03 -11.01
CA ASN A 79 7.46 15.78 -12.31
C ASN A 79 8.42 15.79 -13.52
N GLN A 80 9.72 15.55 -13.28
CA GLN A 80 10.76 15.47 -14.31
C GLN A 80 11.68 14.26 -14.08
N TRP A 81 12.19 13.71 -15.17
CA TRP A 81 13.22 12.67 -15.15
C TRP A 81 14.60 13.31 -15.07
N CYS A 82 15.32 13.04 -13.99
CA CYS A 82 16.65 13.55 -13.72
C CYS A 82 17.67 12.40 -13.77
N LYS A 83 18.89 12.71 -14.21
CA LYS A 83 20.02 11.77 -14.15
C LYS A 83 20.76 11.97 -12.83
N GLY A 84 21.23 10.89 -12.23
CA GLY A 84 22.04 10.94 -11.02
C GLY A 84 22.83 9.66 -10.80
N LYS A 85 23.63 9.64 -9.73
CA LYS A 85 24.39 8.47 -9.31
C LYS A 85 23.97 8.01 -7.93
N VAL A 86 23.87 6.69 -7.75
CA VAL A 86 23.61 6.11 -6.43
C VAL A 86 24.80 6.41 -5.53
N SER A 87 24.58 7.14 -4.45
CA SER A 87 25.62 7.41 -3.46
C SER A 87 25.75 6.28 -2.46
N ARG A 88 24.63 5.74 -1.98
CA ARG A 88 24.57 4.61 -1.04
C ARG A 88 23.16 4.01 -0.97
N VAL A 89 23.05 2.83 -0.37
CA VAL A 89 21.78 2.23 0.01
C VAL A 89 21.15 3.03 1.17
N GLY A 90 19.84 3.26 1.09
CA GLY A 90 19.08 3.92 2.14
C GLY A 90 18.75 2.99 3.31
N LEU A 91 18.10 3.54 4.35
CA LEU A 91 17.78 2.78 5.57
C LEU A 91 16.68 1.72 5.34
N GLN A 92 15.80 1.96 4.36
CA GLN A 92 14.66 1.10 4.06
C GLN A 92 14.98 0.15 2.90
N PRO A 93 14.36 -1.04 2.85
CA PRO A 93 14.50 -1.93 1.71
C PRO A 93 14.17 -1.22 0.40
N ARG A 94 14.96 -1.46 -0.65
CA ARG A 94 14.79 -0.86 -1.99
C ARG A 94 14.81 0.68 -1.99
N SER A 95 15.42 1.30 -0.98
CA SER A 95 15.64 2.75 -0.95
C SER A 95 17.10 3.08 -1.24
N TYR A 96 17.35 4.17 -1.97
CA TYR A 96 18.68 4.63 -2.36
C TYR A 96 18.79 6.14 -2.20
N ILE A 97 19.98 6.59 -1.81
CA ILE A 97 20.32 8.01 -1.78
C ILE A 97 21.07 8.32 -3.07
N ILE A 98 20.55 9.28 -3.84
CA ILE A 98 21.09 9.68 -5.13
C ILE A 98 21.72 11.06 -5.02
N LYS A 99 22.90 11.22 -5.61
CA LYS A 99 23.53 12.52 -5.84
C LYS A 99 23.39 12.90 -7.31
N ALA A 100 22.75 14.04 -7.55
CA ALA A 100 22.72 14.72 -8.83
C ALA A 100 23.49 16.05 -8.74
N GLU A 101 23.79 16.66 -9.88
CA GLU A 101 24.69 17.81 -10.03
C GLU A 101 24.43 19.00 -9.10
N ASN A 102 23.22 19.15 -8.53
CA ASN A 102 22.90 20.13 -7.48
C ASN A 102 21.76 19.70 -6.55
N VAL A 103 21.37 18.41 -6.51
CA VAL A 103 20.23 17.93 -5.71
C VAL A 103 20.54 16.56 -5.13
N GLU A 104 20.35 16.43 -3.81
CA GLU A 104 20.26 15.13 -3.15
C GLU A 104 18.81 14.67 -3.11
N GLY A 105 18.54 13.44 -3.56
CA GLY A 105 17.21 12.85 -3.59
C GLY A 105 17.20 11.45 -3.00
N ILE A 106 16.07 11.08 -2.40
CA ILE A 106 15.80 9.70 -1.97
C ILE A 106 14.90 9.06 -3.02
N VAL A 107 15.28 7.89 -3.49
CA VAL A 107 14.52 7.15 -4.50
C VAL A 107 14.21 5.75 -4.00
N PHE A 108 12.97 5.34 -4.25
CA PHE A 108 12.47 4.00 -3.97
C PHE A 108 12.38 3.25 -5.30
N THR A 109 13.05 2.11 -5.38
CA THR A 109 13.01 1.20 -6.53
C THR A 109 12.01 0.10 -6.35
#